data_AF-A0A6P0SLZ9-F1
#
_entry.id   AF-A0A6P0SLZ9-F1
#
_cell.length_a   1.000
_cell.length_b   1.000
_cell.length_c   1.000
_cell.angle_alpha   90.00
_cell.angle_beta   90.00
_cell.angle_gamma   90.00
#
_symmetry.space_group_name_H-M   'P 1'
#
loop_
_entity.id
_entity.type
_entity.pdbx_description
1 polymer ?
#
loop_
_entity_poly.entity_id
_entity_poly.type
_entity_poly.pdbx_seq_one_letter_code
_entity_poly.pdbx_strand_id
1 'polypeptide(L)'
;MVKSGNDYLAALKGNQPNLFKDVQKNFKPEFTFKQINKGHGRIEKRHVSICQNLDSIRPWPGLTTLIQVKSERQVFTHNVIEVTTETRYYISSLS
;
A
#
# COMPACT_ATOMS: atom_id res chain seq x y z
N MET A 1 -17.65 3.01 -11.19
CA MET A 1 -17.34 1.59 -10.93
C MET A 1 -18.01 0.99 -9.70
N VAL A 2 -18.79 1.71 -8.89
CA VAL A 2 -19.62 1.08 -7.83
C VAL A 2 -21.07 0.79 -8.29
N LYS A 3 -21.50 1.38 -9.42
CA LYS A 3 -22.86 1.23 -9.95
C LYS A 3 -23.22 -0.19 -10.44
N SER A 4 -22.26 -1.10 -10.58
CA SER A 4 -22.49 -2.48 -11.00
C SER A 4 -22.49 -3.50 -9.84
N GLY A 5 -22.32 -3.05 -8.59
CA GLY A 5 -22.20 -3.94 -7.42
C GLY A 5 -20.86 -4.64 -7.27
N ASN A 6 -19.85 -4.28 -8.07
CA ASN A 6 -18.50 -4.84 -7.97
C ASN A 6 -17.62 -3.98 -7.05
N ASP A 7 -16.78 -4.67 -6.28
CA ASP A 7 -15.72 -4.03 -5.50
C ASP A 7 -14.49 -3.70 -6.34
N TYR A 8 -13.70 -2.72 -5.87
CA TYR A 8 -12.43 -2.38 -6.48
C TYR A 8 -11.27 -2.39 -5.49
N LEU A 9 -10.08 -2.64 -6.02
CA LEU A 9 -8.79 -2.37 -5.40
C LEU A 9 -7.92 -1.69 -6.46
N ALA A 10 -7.54 -0.44 -6.23
CA ALA A 10 -6.79 0.34 -7.20
C ALA A 10 -5.52 0.92 -6.60
N ALA A 11 -4.41 0.80 -7.34
CA ALA A 11 -3.15 1.40 -6.96
C ALA A 11 -3.21 2.93 -7.11
N LEU A 12 -2.77 3.61 -6.07
CA LEU A 12 -2.66 5.07 -6.02
C LEU A 12 -1.24 5.47 -6.43
N LYS A 13 -1.07 5.82 -7.71
CA LYS A 13 0.18 6.36 -8.25
C LYS A 13 -0.13 7.21 -9.48
N GLY A 14 0.22 8.50 -9.46
CA GLY A 14 0.18 9.39 -10.64
C GLY A 14 -1.21 9.70 -11.23
N ASN A 15 -2.17 8.79 -11.12
CA ASN A 15 -3.49 8.86 -11.74
C ASN A 15 -4.45 9.79 -11.00
N GLN A 16 -4.20 10.02 -9.70
CA GLN A 16 -5.02 10.86 -8.82
C GLN A 16 -4.13 11.63 -7.84
N PRO A 17 -3.40 12.67 -8.30
CA PRO A 17 -2.31 13.28 -7.56
C PRO A 17 -2.73 13.93 -6.24
N ASN A 18 -3.93 14.50 -6.16
CA ASN A 18 -4.42 15.13 -4.92
C ASN A 18 -4.81 14.09 -3.88
N LEU A 19 -5.53 13.02 -4.27
CA LEU A 19 -5.84 11.93 -3.35
C LEU A 19 -4.57 11.25 -2.86
N PHE A 20 -3.60 11.05 -3.75
CA PHE A 20 -2.30 10.49 -3.36
C PHE A 20 -1.60 11.33 -2.30
N LYS A 21 -1.56 12.66 -2.46
CA LYS A 21 -0.99 13.58 -1.46
C LYS A 21 -1.74 13.54 -0.14
N ASP A 22 -3.07 13.53 -0.16
CA ASP A 22 -3.90 13.46 1.04
C ASP A 22 -3.64 12.15 1.80
N VAL A 23 -3.60 11.02 1.10
CA VAL A 23 -3.28 9.72 1.69
C VAL A 23 -1.86 9.72 2.27
N GLN A 24 -0.85 10.19 1.53
CA GLN A 24 0.52 10.26 2.05
C GLN A 24 0.64 11.09 3.33
N LYS A 25 -0.12 12.18 3.44
CA LYS A 25 -0.07 13.09 4.59
C LYS A 25 -0.86 12.58 5.79
N ASN A 26 -2.02 11.98 5.55
CA ASN A 26 -3.02 11.73 6.58
C ASN A 26 -3.23 10.24 6.90
N PHE A 27 -2.56 9.32 6.20
CA PHE A 27 -2.68 7.89 6.46
C PHE A 27 -2.23 7.55 7.88
N LYS A 28 -3.15 6.96 8.66
CA LYS A 28 -2.90 6.49 10.03
C LYS A 28 -3.18 4.99 10.09
N PRO A 29 -2.16 4.15 10.31
CA PRO A 29 -2.37 2.70 10.35
C PRO A 29 -3.23 2.31 11.56
N GLU A 30 -4.26 1.50 11.33
CA GLU A 30 -5.11 0.89 12.35
C GLU A 30 -4.72 -0.57 12.56
N PHE A 31 -4.57 -1.30 11.46
CA PHE A 31 -4.09 -2.69 11.46
C PHE A 31 -2.79 -2.79 10.68
N THR A 32 -1.90 -3.66 11.13
CA THR A 32 -0.62 -3.90 10.45
C THR A 32 -0.31 -5.38 10.38
N PHE A 33 0.31 -5.79 9.28
CA PHE A 33 0.79 -7.14 9.05
C PHE A 33 2.19 -7.11 8.46
N LYS A 34 3.06 -8.01 8.94
CA LYS A 34 4.44 -8.12 8.48
C LYS A 34 4.69 -9.52 7.95
N GLN A 35 5.39 -9.58 6.83
CA GLN A 35 5.81 -10.82 6.19
C GLN A 35 7.29 -10.73 5.80
N ILE A 36 8.03 -11.81 6.02
CA ILE A 36 9.41 -11.95 5.56
C ILE A 36 9.50 -13.25 4.78
N ASN A 37 9.88 -13.17 3.51
CA ASN A 37 10.17 -14.32 2.67
C ASN A 37 11.67 -14.35 2.38
N LYS A 38 12.31 -15.51 2.53
CA LYS A 38 13.71 -15.73 2.21
C LYS A 38 13.83 -16.88 1.21
N GLY A 39 14.58 -16.70 0.15
CA GLY A 39 14.79 -17.75 -0.85
C GLY A 39 15.59 -17.26 -2.05
N HIS A 40 16.28 -18.18 -2.73
CA HIS A 40 17.03 -17.92 -3.97
C HIS A 40 17.96 -16.69 -3.91
N GLY A 41 18.75 -16.56 -2.84
CA GLY A 41 19.69 -15.44 -2.68
C GLY A 41 19.00 -14.09 -2.43
N ARG A 42 17.76 -14.09 -1.93
CA ARG A 42 16.97 -12.88 -1.72
C ARG A 42 16.18 -12.92 -0.41
N ILE A 43 16.02 -11.75 0.19
CA ILE A 43 15.08 -11.51 1.30
C ILE A 43 14.08 -10.45 0.85
N GLU A 44 12.80 -10.76 0.95
CA GLU A 44 11.71 -9.79 0.80
C GLU A 44 11.03 -9.56 2.14
N LYS A 45 10.94 -8.31 2.57
CA LYS A 45 10.14 -7.89 3.73
C LYS A 45 8.96 -7.08 3.21
N ARG A 46 7.77 -7.39 3.67
CA ARG A 46 6.54 -6.64 3.38
C ARG A 46 5.89 -6.23 4.69
N HIS A 47 5.56 -4.95 4.81
CA HIS A 47 4.74 -4.40 5.88
C HIS A 47 3.50 -3.79 5.24
N VAL A 48 2.35 -4.41 5.51
CA VAL A 48 1.04 -3.94 5.06
C VAL A 48 0.37 -3.22 6.22
N SER A 49 -0.18 -2.05 5.96
CA SER A 49 -0.97 -1.30 6.92
C SER A 49 -2.33 -0.96 6.33
N ILE A 50 -3.36 -1.00 7.16
CA ILE A 50 -4.75 -0.71 6.80
C ILE A 50 -5.22 0.53 7.58
N CYS A 51 -6.02 1.38 6.95
CA CYS A 51 -6.66 2.56 7.54
C CYS A 51 -8.10 2.65 7.03
N GLN A 52 -9.08 2.60 7.93
CA GLN A 52 -10.51 2.70 7.63
C GLN A 52 -11.14 3.98 8.19
N ASN A 53 -10.48 4.67 9.13
CA ASN A 53 -10.80 6.07 9.42
C ASN A 53 -10.34 6.95 8.25
N LEU A 54 -11.32 7.53 7.55
CA LEU A 54 -11.11 8.36 6.37
C LEU A 54 -11.44 9.83 6.60
N ASP A 55 -11.61 10.29 7.85
CA ASP A 55 -12.08 11.64 8.18
C ASP A 55 -11.16 12.74 7.61
N SER A 56 -9.87 12.43 7.49
CA SER A 56 -8.84 13.34 6.94
C SER A 56 -8.51 13.06 5.46
N ILE A 57 -9.31 12.24 4.79
CA ILE A 57 -9.12 11.83 3.40
C ILE A 57 -10.25 12.43 2.58
N ARG A 58 -9.92 13.05 1.45
CA ARG A 58 -10.94 13.58 0.55
C ARG A 58 -11.91 12.47 0.11
N PRO A 59 -13.21 12.78 -0.07
CA PRO A 59 -14.18 11.81 -0.54
C PRO A 59 -13.73 11.17 -1.85
N TRP A 60 -13.90 9.85 -1.94
CA TRP A 60 -13.65 9.09 -3.15
C TRP A 60 -14.77 8.05 -3.33
N PRO A 61 -15.29 7.84 -4.56
CA PRO A 61 -16.46 7.00 -4.77
C PRO A 61 -16.31 5.58 -4.20
N GLY A 62 -17.13 5.28 -3.18
CA GLY A 62 -17.15 3.98 -2.50
C GLY A 62 -15.85 3.61 -1.79
N LEU A 63 -14.98 4.56 -1.45
CA LEU A 63 -13.77 4.27 -0.67
C LEU A 63 -14.16 3.94 0.76
N THR A 64 -13.70 2.78 1.23
CA THR A 64 -13.88 2.32 2.61
C THR A 64 -12.55 1.97 3.28
N THR A 65 -11.56 1.54 2.49
CA THR A 65 -10.27 1.09 3.02
C THR A 65 -9.09 1.68 2.25
N LEU A 66 -8.13 2.23 2.98
CA LEU A 66 -6.81 2.58 2.48
C LEU A 66 -5.78 1.53 2.90
N ILE A 67 -4.88 1.18 1.98
CA ILE A 67 -3.82 0.19 2.21
C ILE A 67 -2.48 0.81 1.89
N GLN A 68 -1.53 0.75 2.81
CA GLN A 68 -0.13 1.05 2.57
C GLN A 68 0.67 -0.26 2.52
N VAL A 69 1.49 -0.43 1.49
CA VAL A 69 2.42 -1.55 1.39
C VAL A 69 3.84 -1.00 1.30
N LYS A 70 4.61 -1.20 2.37
CA LYS A 70 6.06 -0.95 2.39
C LYS A 70 6.78 -2.26 2.11
N SER A 71 7.57 -2.30 1.05
CA SER A 71 8.36 -3.45 0.65
C SER A 71 9.85 -3.11 0.71
N GLU A 72 10.65 -4.05 1.21
CA GLU A 72 12.10 -4.03 1.15
C GLU A 72 12.56 -5.33 0.49
N ARG A 73 13.41 -5.22 -0.53
CA ARG A 73 14.00 -6.36 -1.23
C ARG A 73 15.51 -6.27 -1.12
N GLN A 74 16.12 -7.29 -0.51
CA GLN A 74 17.57 -7.45 -0.39
C GLN A 74 18.02 -8.60 -1.31
N VAL A 75 18.87 -8.31 -2.30
CA VAL A 75 19.45 -9.31 -3.22
C VAL A 75 20.92 -9.47 -2.88
N PHE A 76 21.34 -10.72 -2.65
CA PHE A 76 22.71 -11.07 -2.31
C PHE A 76 23.45 -11.53 -3.57
N THR A 77 24.44 -10.76 -4.00
CA THR A 77 25.26 -11.06 -5.18
C THR A 77 26.73 -11.02 -4.80
N HIS A 78 27.40 -12.17 -4.79
CA HIS A 78 28.81 -12.30 -4.38
C HIS A 78 29.10 -11.55 -3.07
N ASN A 79 29.77 -10.39 -3.14
CA ASN A 79 30.18 -9.57 -1.99
C ASN A 79 29.32 -8.30 -1.79
N VAL A 80 28.21 -8.18 -2.51
CA VAL A 80 27.32 -7.01 -2.48
C VAL A 80 25.92 -7.41 -2.08
N ILE A 81 25.29 -6.58 -1.25
CA ILE A 81 23.87 -6.69 -0.92
C ILE A 81 23.18 -5.47 -1.51
N GLU A 82 22.33 -5.68 -2.51
CA GLU A 82 21.49 -4.63 -3.07
C GLU A 82 20.19 -4.54 -2.30
N VAL A 83 19.91 -3.37 -1.72
CA VAL A 83 18.68 -3.11 -0.97
C VAL A 83 17.83 -2.10 -1.73
N THR A 84 16.60 -2.50 -2.07
CA THR A 84 15.60 -1.62 -2.67
C THR A 84 14.39 -1.52 -1.76
N THR A 85 13.82 -0.33 -1.66
CA THR A 85 12.60 -0.09 -0.87
C THR A 85 11.54 0.57 -1.73
N GLU A 86 10.28 0.25 -1.46
CA GLU A 86 9.15 0.85 -2.16
C GLU A 86 7.97 1.00 -1.22
N THR A 87 7.28 2.14 -1.31
CA THR A 87 6.00 2.38 -0.63
C THR A 87 4.92 2.56 -1.69
N ARG A 88 3.88 1.73 -1.62
CA ARG A 88 2.69 1.82 -2.48
C ARG A 88 1.45 2.05 -1.64
N TYR A 89 0.50 2.80 -2.19
CA TYR A 89 -0.81 3.00 -1.59
C TYR A 89 -1.89 2.40 -2.49
N TYR A 90 -2.96 1.90 -1.89
CA TYR A 90 -4.13 1.40 -2.57
C TYR A 90 -5.40 1.91 -1.91
N ILE A 91 -6.45 2.05 -2.73
CA ILE A 91 -7.80 2.37 -2.31
C ILE A 91 -8.69 1.17 -2.62
N SER A 92 -9.62 0.86 -1.71
CA SER A 92 -10.59 -0.22 -1.90
C SER A 92 -11.98 0.18 -1.42
N SER A 93 -13.00 -0.41 -2.04
CA SER A 93 -14.38 -0.38 -1.57
C SER A 93 -14.73 -1.49 -0.59
N LEU A 94 -13.83 -2.44 -0.37
CA LEU A 94 -14.00 -3.50 0.62
C LEU A 94 -13.76 -2.97 2.03
N SER A 95 -14.74 -3.14 2.90
CA SER A 95 -14.67 -2.89 4.34
C SER A 95 -14.15 -4.10 5.11
#